data_AF-A0A951LUQ3-F1
#
_entry.id   AF-A0A951LUQ3-F1
#
_cell.length_a   1.000
_cell.length_b   1.000
_cell.length_c   1.000
_cell.angle_alpha   90.00
_cell.angle_beta   90.00
_cell.angle_gamma   90.00
#
_symmetry.space_group_name_H-M   'P 1'
#
loop_
_entity.id
_entity.type
_entity.pdbx_description
1 polymer ?
#
loop_
_entity_poly.entity_id
_entity_poly.type
_entity_poly.pdbx_seq_one_letter_code
_entity_poly.pdbx_strand_id
1 'polypeptide(L)'
;MELIVGNAVNKKPSAADIFRAIDGAVMAPDFSITLDAGNRGSLDAYGETQGGFSVVAAGAGRTYRSARPVDAPVLKNLFVKYLKGDASWRNDCPWATEDALAADDQGPTDQVAEVEPRVEEKPLAAAPQTFPPQTTPEPGPLPLAQKHKPSRALSIALAAAALIAAAVGLYLLR
;
A
#
# COMPACT_ATOMS: atom_id res chain seq x y z
N MET A 1 -14.53 5.27 11.50
CA MET A 1 -13.40 4.55 10.91
C MET A 1 -13.55 4.66 9.42
N GLU A 2 -12.52 5.12 8.72
CA GLU A 2 -12.57 5.50 7.32
C GLU A 2 -11.45 4.77 6.57
N LEU A 3 -11.75 4.24 5.39
CA LEU A 3 -10.76 3.61 4.52
C LEU A 3 -10.41 4.58 3.40
N ILE A 4 -9.13 4.85 3.24
CA ILE A 4 -8.59 5.74 2.22
C ILE A 4 -7.70 4.89 1.32
N VAL A 5 -7.96 4.93 0.01
CA VAL A 5 -7.15 4.22 -1.00
C VAL A 5 -6.77 5.23 -2.07
N GLY A 6 -5.51 5.67 -2.09
CA GLY A 6 -5.10 6.85 -2.85
C GLY A 6 -6.01 8.06 -2.54
N ASN A 7 -6.76 8.52 -3.54
CA ASN A 7 -7.68 9.67 -3.40
C ASN A 7 -9.13 9.30 -3.03
N ALA A 8 -9.46 8.01 -2.93
CA ALA A 8 -10.82 7.57 -2.63
C ALA A 8 -11.03 7.36 -1.13
N VAL A 9 -12.10 7.95 -0.57
CA VAL A 9 -12.44 7.83 0.85
C VAL A 9 -13.77 7.09 1.02
N ASN A 10 -13.76 6.01 1.80
CA ASN A 10 -14.94 5.28 2.23
C ASN A 10 -15.14 5.45 3.75
N LYS A 11 -16.18 6.18 4.15
CA LYS A 11 -16.45 6.52 5.56
C LYS A 11 -17.04 5.38 6.41
N LYS A 12 -17.45 4.29 5.77
CA LYS A 12 -18.04 3.11 6.43
C LYS A 12 -17.49 1.84 5.77
N PRO A 13 -16.18 1.60 5.90
CA PRO A 13 -15.56 0.48 5.20
C PRO A 13 -16.03 -0.85 5.76
N SER A 14 -16.23 -1.82 4.87
CA SER A 14 -16.44 -3.22 5.20
C SER A 14 -15.16 -4.03 4.99
N ALA A 15 -15.12 -5.25 5.54
CA ALA A 15 -14.03 -6.19 5.26
C ALA A 15 -13.90 -6.48 3.75
N ALA A 16 -15.03 -6.55 3.02
CA ALA A 16 -15.02 -6.76 1.58
C ALA A 16 -14.38 -5.58 0.82
N ASP A 17 -14.57 -4.35 1.29
CA ASP A 17 -13.94 -3.17 0.70
C ASP A 17 -12.42 -3.20 0.86
N ILE A 18 -11.94 -3.59 2.04
CA ILE A 18 -10.50 -3.79 2.33
C ILE A 18 -9.92 -4.86 1.39
N PHE A 19 -10.61 -5.99 1.25
CA PHE A 19 -10.14 -7.10 0.42
C PHE A 19 -10.06 -6.67 -1.04
N ARG A 20 -11.11 -6.01 -1.55
CA ARG A 20 -11.13 -5.47 -2.92
C ARG A 20 -10.02 -4.44 -3.15
N ALA A 21 -9.73 -3.58 -2.17
CA ALA A 21 -8.66 -2.59 -2.28
C ALA A 21 -7.28 -3.27 -2.37
N ILE A 22 -7.01 -4.25 -1.50
CA ILE A 22 -5.73 -4.98 -1.48
C ILE A 22 -5.58 -5.91 -2.70
N ASP A 23 -6.66 -6.58 -3.12
CA ASP A 23 -6.64 -7.44 -4.31
C ASP A 23 -6.53 -6.65 -5.62
N GLY A 24 -7.05 -5.42 -5.64
CA GLY A 24 -6.86 -4.49 -6.76
C GLY A 24 -5.47 -3.87 -6.81
N ALA A 25 -4.67 -3.97 -5.75
CA ALA A 25 -3.40 -3.29 -5.57
C ALA A 25 -2.21 -3.91 -6.33
N VAL A 26 -2.41 -4.99 -7.10
CA VAL A 26 -1.34 -5.88 -7.59
C VAL A 26 -0.12 -5.09 -8.09
N MET A 27 0.88 -4.98 -7.21
CA MET A 27 2.25 -4.48 -7.43
C MET A 27 2.40 -3.05 -7.93
N ALA A 28 1.43 -2.16 -7.65
CA ALA A 28 1.62 -0.75 -7.94
C ALA A 28 2.53 -0.11 -6.86
N PRO A 29 3.73 0.40 -7.20
CA PRO A 29 4.66 0.97 -6.22
C PRO A 29 4.15 2.28 -5.59
N ASP A 30 3.11 2.87 -6.18
CA ASP A 30 2.38 4.04 -5.68
C ASP A 30 1.12 3.67 -4.88
N PHE A 31 0.86 2.38 -4.66
CA PHE A 31 -0.28 1.94 -3.87
C PHE A 31 -0.12 2.39 -2.41
N SER A 32 -1.15 3.05 -1.90
CA SER A 32 -1.31 3.33 -0.48
C SER A 32 -2.74 3.07 -0.03
N ILE A 33 -2.87 2.51 1.17
CA ILE A 33 -4.14 2.24 1.84
C ILE A 33 -4.03 2.61 3.31
N THR A 34 -4.96 3.42 3.79
CA THR A 34 -5.03 3.88 5.18
C THR A 34 -6.38 3.52 5.76
N LEU A 35 -6.38 2.95 6.96
CA LEU A 35 -7.56 2.75 7.78
C LEU A 35 -7.48 3.69 9.00
N ASP A 36 -8.22 4.79 8.94
CA ASP A 36 -8.20 5.85 9.94
C ASP A 36 -9.32 5.67 10.97
N ALA A 37 -8.96 5.62 12.26
CA ALA A 37 -9.87 5.54 13.39
C ALA A 37 -10.16 6.91 14.04
N GLY A 38 -9.74 8.01 13.41
CA GLY A 38 -9.74 9.36 13.96
C GLY A 38 -8.75 9.44 15.13
N ASN A 39 -9.21 9.99 16.26
CA ASN A 39 -8.37 10.19 17.46
C ASN A 39 -7.80 8.91 18.09
N ARG A 40 -8.16 7.71 17.60
CA ARG A 40 -7.63 6.43 18.11
C ARG A 40 -6.37 5.96 17.36
N GLY A 41 -6.10 6.53 16.19
CA GLY A 41 -4.94 6.17 15.36
C GLY A 41 -5.28 5.75 13.94
N SER A 42 -4.23 5.47 13.15
CA SER A 42 -4.30 4.98 11.78
C SER A 42 -3.53 3.68 11.61
N LEU A 43 -3.92 2.92 10.60
CA LEU A 43 -3.14 1.81 10.06
C LEU A 43 -2.93 2.05 8.56
N ASP A 44 -1.70 2.28 8.19
CA ASP A 44 -1.25 2.66 6.85
C ASP A 44 -0.47 1.52 6.24
N ALA A 45 -0.65 1.26 4.95
CA ALA A 45 0.16 0.32 4.21
C ALA A 45 0.52 0.84 2.81
N TYR A 46 1.75 0.56 2.40
CA TYR A 46 2.34 1.03 1.16
C TYR A 46 2.84 -0.17 0.36
N GLY A 47 2.63 -0.14 -0.96
CA GLY A 47 3.17 -1.16 -1.86
C GLY A 47 4.69 -1.06 -1.98
N GLU A 48 5.39 -2.19 -1.93
CA GLU A 48 6.84 -2.24 -2.11
C GLU A 48 7.23 -2.74 -3.50
N THR A 49 8.36 -2.25 -4.03
CA THR A 49 8.83 -2.58 -5.41
C THR A 49 9.19 -4.06 -5.57
N GLN A 50 9.62 -4.73 -4.49
CA GLN A 50 9.94 -6.17 -4.50
C GLN A 50 8.73 -7.07 -4.22
N GLY A 51 7.53 -6.50 -4.18
CA GLY A 51 6.33 -7.17 -3.74
C GLY A 51 6.14 -7.15 -2.23
N GLY A 52 4.90 -7.33 -1.81
CA GLY A 52 4.50 -7.16 -0.41
C GLY A 52 4.22 -5.69 -0.06
N PHE A 53 4.03 -5.45 1.23
CA PHE A 53 3.60 -4.17 1.76
C PHE A 53 4.39 -3.79 3.01
N SER A 54 4.84 -2.54 3.09
CA SER A 54 5.27 -1.97 4.36
C SER A 54 4.05 -1.42 5.11
N VAL A 55 4.01 -1.63 6.42
CA VAL A 55 2.87 -1.26 7.27
C VAL A 55 3.33 -0.32 8.37
N VAL A 56 2.58 0.75 8.58
CA VAL A 56 2.77 1.70 9.67
C VAL A 56 1.47 1.77 10.47
N ALA A 57 1.55 1.67 11.79
CA ALA A 57 0.42 1.89 12.67
C ALA A 57 0.74 3.03 13.63
N ALA A 58 -0.06 4.09 13.64
CA ALA A 58 0.11 5.22 14.54
C ALA A 58 -1.07 5.28 15.50
N GLY A 59 -0.85 5.43 16.80
CA GLY A 59 -1.93 5.58 17.77
C GLY A 59 -1.44 5.67 19.21
N ALA A 60 -2.19 6.39 20.05
CA ALA A 60 -1.89 6.58 21.48
C ALA A 60 -0.43 7.04 21.77
N GLY A 61 0.11 7.92 20.90
CA GLY A 61 1.48 8.45 21.04
C GLY A 61 2.58 7.45 20.65
N ARG A 62 2.25 6.34 19.99
CA ARG A 62 3.22 5.36 19.50
C ARG A 62 3.04 5.14 18.00
N THR A 63 4.15 4.89 17.33
CA THR A 63 4.19 4.49 15.94
C THR A 63 4.91 3.15 15.82
N TYR A 64 4.30 2.21 15.13
CA TYR A 64 4.86 0.91 14.82
C TYR A 64 5.09 0.83 13.32
N ARG A 65 6.26 0.37 12.87
CA ARG A 65 6.53 0.06 11.46
C ARG A 65 6.82 -1.42 11.32
N SER A 66 6.39 -2.06 10.25
CA SER A 66 6.77 -3.44 9.94
C SER A 66 8.28 -3.55 9.72
N ALA A 67 8.95 -4.49 10.39
CA ALA A 67 10.38 -4.77 10.23
C ALA A 67 10.73 -5.36 8.86
N ARG A 68 9.75 -5.96 8.18
CA ARG A 68 9.88 -6.52 6.83
C ARG A 68 8.56 -6.40 6.08
N PRO A 69 8.57 -6.41 4.74
CA PRO A 69 7.35 -6.43 3.95
C PRO A 69 6.45 -7.60 4.34
N VAL A 70 5.14 -7.35 4.43
CA VAL A 70 4.11 -8.37 4.66
C VAL A 70 3.40 -8.72 3.36
N ASP A 71 2.86 -9.94 3.27
CA ASP A 71 2.09 -10.36 2.11
C ASP A 71 0.63 -9.89 2.17
N ALA A 72 -0.09 -10.01 1.05
CA ALA A 72 -1.49 -9.61 0.96
C ALA A 72 -2.41 -10.35 1.96
N PRO A 73 -2.29 -11.68 2.17
CA PRO A 73 -3.07 -12.38 3.19
C PRO A 73 -2.89 -11.82 4.61
N VAL A 74 -1.65 -11.58 5.04
CA VAL A 74 -1.36 -11.00 6.36
C VAL A 74 -1.93 -9.58 6.44
N LEU A 75 -1.72 -8.76 5.41
CA LEU A 75 -2.24 -7.40 5.37
C LEU A 75 -3.78 -7.34 5.51
N LYS A 76 -4.49 -8.19 4.77
CA LYS A 76 -5.96 -8.29 4.84
C LYS A 76 -6.45 -8.62 6.24
N ASN A 77 -5.82 -9.61 6.88
CA ASN A 77 -6.18 -10.02 8.23
C ASN A 77 -5.89 -8.89 9.24
N LEU A 78 -4.74 -8.23 9.12
CA LEU A 78 -4.35 -7.08 9.93
C LEU A 78 -5.40 -5.96 9.88
N PHE A 79 -5.76 -5.52 8.66
CA PHE A 79 -6.75 -4.46 8.45
C PHE A 79 -8.14 -4.84 8.95
N VAL A 80 -8.57 -6.09 8.78
CA VAL A 80 -9.88 -6.54 9.29
C VAL A 80 -9.92 -6.60 10.81
N LYS A 81 -8.85 -7.05 11.48
CA LYS A 81 -8.77 -7.01 12.94
C LYS A 81 -8.77 -5.58 13.45
N TYR A 82 -8.01 -4.69 12.81
CA TYR A 82 -8.03 -3.26 13.14
C TYR A 82 -9.43 -2.65 12.95
N LEU A 83 -10.11 -2.97 11.84
CA LEU A 83 -11.48 -2.55 11.56
C LEU A 83 -12.47 -2.94 12.67
N LYS A 84 -12.29 -4.13 13.24
CA LYS A 84 -13.11 -4.65 14.34
C LYS A 84 -12.71 -4.12 15.72
N GLY A 85 -11.61 -3.36 15.81
CA GLY A 85 -11.03 -2.94 17.08
C GLY A 85 -10.37 -4.09 17.87
N ASP A 86 -10.03 -5.20 17.22
CA ASP A 86 -9.39 -6.36 17.84
C ASP A 86 -7.90 -6.12 18.04
N ALA A 87 -7.49 -5.83 19.27
CA ALA A 87 -6.10 -5.54 19.63
C ALA A 87 -5.08 -6.63 19.28
N SER A 88 -5.52 -7.86 18.97
CA SER A 88 -4.64 -8.95 18.52
C SER A 88 -4.00 -8.69 17.16
N TRP A 89 -4.45 -7.67 16.40
CA TRP A 89 -3.79 -7.24 15.15
C TRP A 89 -2.30 -6.94 15.35
N ARG A 90 -1.89 -6.52 16.55
CA ARG A 90 -0.48 -6.25 16.88
C ARG A 90 0.40 -7.50 16.82
N ASN A 91 -0.17 -8.68 16.92
CA ASN A 91 0.60 -9.93 16.90
C ASN A 91 0.80 -10.49 15.48
N ASP A 92 0.05 -9.98 14.51
CA ASP A 92 0.05 -10.52 13.14
C ASP A 92 1.11 -9.88 12.24
N CYS A 93 1.73 -8.78 12.68
CA CYS A 93 2.77 -8.07 11.94
C CYS A 93 4.11 -8.15 12.69
N PRO A 94 5.22 -8.43 12.00
CA PRO A 94 6.55 -8.37 12.61
C PRO A 94 6.98 -6.90 12.75
N TRP A 95 6.66 -6.26 13.88
CA TRP A 95 7.04 -4.87 14.11
C TRP A 95 8.54 -4.69 14.32
N ALA A 96 9.08 -3.59 13.78
CA ALA A 96 10.43 -3.12 14.05
C ALA A 96 10.56 -2.72 15.52
N THR A 97 11.72 -2.99 16.12
CA THR A 97 12.10 -2.45 17.42
C THR A 97 12.48 -0.98 17.28
N GLU A 98 12.47 -0.23 18.39
CA GLU A 98 12.90 1.19 18.40
C GLU A 98 14.29 1.38 17.78
N ASP A 99 15.22 0.45 18.02
CA ASP A 99 16.57 0.50 17.45
C ASP A 99 16.58 0.41 15.91
N ALA A 100 15.68 -0.38 15.34
CA ALA A 100 15.56 -0.52 13.89
C ALA A 100 14.91 0.73 13.24
N LEU A 101 14.02 1.41 13.97
CA LEU A 101 13.43 2.68 13.52
C LEU A 101 14.44 3.84 13.54
N ALA A 102 15.35 3.85 14.51
CA ALA A 102 16.40 4.87 14.60
C ALA A 102 17.46 4.76 13.48
N ALA A 103 17.70 3.54 12.97
CA ALA A 103 18.65 3.31 11.88
C ALA A 103 18.16 3.82 10.52
N ASP A 104 16.85 3.79 10.27
CA ASP A 104 16.24 4.26 9.01
C ASP A 104 16.05 5.79 8.96
N ASP A 105 15.94 6.46 10.13
CA ASP A 105 15.81 7.93 10.22
C ASP A 105 17.18 8.64 10.12
N GLN A 106 18.27 7.89 10.33
CA GLN A 106 19.62 8.30 9.94
C GLN A 106 19.81 8.09 8.44
N GLY A 107 19.17 8.93 7.63
CA GLY A 107 19.63 9.17 6.25
C GLY A 107 21.16 9.41 6.25
N PRO A 108 21.86 9.14 5.13
CA PRO A 108 23.31 9.24 5.08
C PRO A 108 23.70 10.59 5.65
N THR A 109 24.36 10.58 6.81
CA THR A 109 25.04 11.76 7.32
C THR A 109 26.14 11.98 6.31
N ASP A 110 25.80 12.78 5.30
CA ASP A 110 26.74 13.45 4.43
C ASP A 110 27.73 14.09 5.41
N GLN A 111 28.90 13.46 5.51
CA GLN A 111 30.09 14.12 6.02
C GLN A 111 30.30 15.28 5.06
N VAL A 112 29.66 16.41 5.36
CA VAL A 112 30.06 17.71 4.86
C VAL A 112 31.47 17.93 5.39
N ALA A 113 32.44 17.36 4.68
CA ALA A 113 33.80 17.81 4.70
C ALA A 113 33.73 19.32 4.46
N GLU A 114 34.17 20.04 5.46
CA GLU A 114 34.35 21.47 5.49
C GLU A 114 35.21 21.89 4.30
N VAL A 115 34.58 22.22 3.17
CA VAL A 115 35.25 22.87 2.04
C VAL A 115 35.13 24.36 2.27
N GLU A 116 36.21 24.93 2.80
CA GLU A 116 36.44 26.38 2.85
C GLU A 116 36.09 27.04 1.50
N PRO A 117 35.27 28.09 1.47
CA PRO A 117 35.04 28.84 0.24
C PRO A 117 36.22 29.77 -0.04
N ARG A 118 37.23 29.26 -0.75
CA ARG A 118 38.22 30.13 -1.42
C ARG A 118 37.61 30.67 -2.71
N VAL A 119 37.04 31.87 -2.60
CA VAL A 119 36.68 32.72 -3.74
C VAL A 119 37.97 33.12 -4.46
N GLU A 120 38.18 32.60 -5.66
CA GLU A 120 39.14 33.18 -6.61
C GLU A 120 38.42 33.40 -7.95
N GLU A 121 38.12 34.67 -8.22
CA GLU A 121 37.60 35.16 -9.49
C GLU A 121 38.61 34.93 -10.62
N LYS A 122 38.15 34.36 -11.75
CA LYS A 122 38.62 34.82 -13.07
C LYS A 122 37.64 34.43 -14.19
N PRO A 123 37.10 35.40 -14.95
CA PRO A 123 36.26 35.13 -16.11
C PRO A 123 37.11 35.06 -17.38
N LEU A 124 36.94 34.04 -18.23
CA LEU A 124 37.07 34.22 -19.68
C LEU A 124 36.61 33.00 -20.50
N ALA A 125 35.67 33.30 -21.41
CA ALA A 125 35.56 32.83 -22.78
C ALA A 125 35.14 31.37 -23.11
N ALA A 126 34.04 31.35 -23.88
CA ALA A 126 33.84 30.61 -25.13
C ALA A 126 33.50 29.12 -25.07
N ALA A 127 32.24 28.77 -25.37
CA ALA A 127 31.82 28.39 -26.72
C ALA A 127 30.33 27.98 -26.74
N PRO A 128 29.54 28.32 -27.79
CA PRO A 128 28.20 27.80 -27.97
C PRO A 128 28.26 26.36 -28.53
N GLN A 129 27.90 25.37 -27.72
CA GLN A 129 27.68 24.02 -28.24
C GLN A 129 26.33 23.95 -28.94
N THR A 130 26.42 23.79 -30.25
CA THR A 130 25.33 23.55 -31.19
C THR A 130 24.88 22.09 -31.03
N PHE A 131 23.69 21.85 -30.49
CA PHE A 131 23.09 20.52 -30.52
C PHE A 131 22.45 20.29 -31.90
N PRO A 132 22.79 19.21 -32.62
CA PRO A 132 22.07 18.83 -33.84
C PRO A 132 20.66 18.27 -33.51
N PRO A 133 19.63 18.55 -34.32
CA PRO A 133 18.29 18.02 -34.13
C PRO A 133 18.13 16.68 -34.85
N GLN A 134 18.00 15.58 -34.12
CA GLN A 134 17.58 14.27 -34.67
C GLN A 134 16.94 13.46 -33.53
N THR A 135 15.84 12.71 -33.67
CA THR A 135 14.92 12.43 -34.79
C THR A 135 13.69 11.81 -34.11
N THR A 136 12.49 12.25 -34.52
CA THR A 136 11.21 11.66 -34.14
C THR A 136 11.17 10.16 -34.46
N PRO A 137 10.90 9.26 -33.50
CA PRO A 137 10.58 7.89 -33.83
C PRO A 137 9.19 7.82 -34.48
N GLU A 138 9.19 7.27 -35.69
CA GLU A 138 8.05 6.88 -36.52
C GLU A 138 6.98 6.10 -35.72
N PRO A 139 5.68 6.42 -35.87
CA PRO A 139 4.61 5.62 -35.27
C PRO A 139 4.48 4.28 -36.02
N GLY A 140 4.92 3.21 -35.37
CA GLY A 140 4.74 1.84 -35.85
C GLY A 140 3.24 1.48 -36.04
N PRO A 141 2.93 0.54 -36.93
CA PRO A 141 1.57 0.22 -37.32
C PRO A 141 0.75 -0.40 -36.17
N LEU A 142 -0.49 0.08 -36.07
CA LEU A 142 -1.53 -0.37 -35.14
C LEU A 142 -1.70 -1.91 -35.18
N PRO A 143 -1.69 -2.62 -34.05
CA PRO A 143 -2.11 -4.01 -34.03
C PRO A 143 -3.61 -4.11 -34.32
N LEU A 144 -3.90 -4.84 -35.38
CA LEU A 144 -5.22 -5.23 -35.86
C LEU A 144 -6.09 -5.82 -34.73
N ALA A 145 -7.36 -5.41 -34.77
CA ALA A 145 -8.44 -5.88 -33.93
C ALA A 145 -8.42 -7.41 -33.71
N GLN A 146 -8.15 -7.84 -32.48
CA GLN A 146 -8.48 -9.20 -32.07
C GLN A 146 -9.98 -9.31 -31.78
N LYS A 147 -10.63 -9.98 -32.72
CA LYS A 147 -12.04 -10.38 -32.71
C LYS A 147 -12.21 -11.62 -31.83
N HIS A 148 -13.21 -11.57 -30.94
CA HIS A 148 -13.91 -12.69 -30.27
C HIS A 148 -13.22 -13.49 -29.15
N LYS A 149 -13.82 -13.42 -27.94
CA LYS A 149 -14.80 -14.43 -27.47
C LYS A 149 -15.55 -13.93 -26.22
N PRO A 150 -16.90 -14.00 -26.16
CA PRO A 150 -17.63 -13.83 -24.92
C PRO A 150 -17.49 -15.12 -24.07
N SER A 151 -16.72 -15.05 -22.99
CA SER A 151 -16.73 -16.08 -21.95
C SER A 151 -18.07 -16.02 -21.22
N ARG A 152 -18.98 -16.90 -21.65
CA ARG A 152 -20.10 -17.36 -20.84
C ARG A 152 -19.55 -18.17 -19.67
N ALA A 153 -19.66 -17.65 -18.46
CA ALA A 153 -19.78 -18.45 -17.25
C ALA A 153 -20.50 -17.62 -16.16
N LEU A 154 -21.78 -17.40 -16.45
CA LEU A 154 -22.81 -17.21 -15.43
C LEU A 154 -22.92 -18.54 -14.64
N SER A 155 -23.22 -18.45 -13.35
CA SER A 155 -23.58 -19.52 -12.39
C SER A 155 -22.49 -19.82 -11.36
N ILE A 156 -22.58 -19.17 -10.19
CA ILE A 156 -22.82 -19.82 -8.88
C ILE A 156 -23.39 -18.71 -7.99
N ALA A 157 -24.71 -18.55 -8.04
CA ALA A 157 -25.51 -18.01 -6.95
C ALA A 157 -26.41 -19.16 -6.47
N LEU A 158 -26.71 -19.18 -5.17
CA LEU A 158 -27.50 -20.17 -4.42
C LEU A 158 -26.77 -21.45 -3.97
N ALA A 159 -26.07 -21.36 -2.84
CA ALA A 159 -26.03 -22.44 -1.83
C ALA A 159 -25.46 -21.95 -0.49
N ALA A 160 -26.10 -20.98 0.17
CA ALA A 160 -25.73 -20.58 1.54
C ALA A 160 -26.94 -20.20 2.42
N ALA A 161 -28.12 -20.78 2.14
CA ALA A 161 -29.34 -20.55 2.93
C ALA A 161 -29.80 -21.77 3.77
N ALA A 162 -29.03 -22.87 3.81
CA ALA A 162 -29.45 -24.11 4.48
C ALA A 162 -28.78 -24.37 5.86
N LEU A 163 -27.87 -23.51 6.33
CA LEU A 163 -27.13 -23.76 7.59
C LEU A 163 -27.67 -22.99 8.82
N ILE A 164 -28.65 -22.10 8.66
CA ILE A 164 -29.21 -21.33 9.79
C ILE A 164 -30.36 -22.09 10.49
N ALA A 165 -31.02 -23.05 9.82
CA ALA A 165 -32.13 -23.80 10.42
C ALA A 165 -31.71 -24.86 11.46
N ALA A 166 -30.46 -25.35 11.42
CA ALA A 166 -29.99 -26.36 12.38
C ALA A 166 -29.56 -25.77 13.73
N ALA A 167 -29.16 -24.50 13.79
CA ALA A 167 -28.69 -23.86 15.02
C ALA A 167 -29.83 -23.38 15.94
N VAL A 168 -30.98 -23.03 15.38
CA VAL A 168 -32.15 -22.57 16.17
C VAL A 168 -32.89 -23.75 16.81
N GLY A 169 -32.92 -24.92 16.16
CA GLY A 169 -33.58 -26.12 16.69
C GLY A 169 -32.92 -26.70 17.95
N LEU A 170 -31.60 -26.52 18.11
CA LEU A 170 -30.87 -27.04 19.29
C LEU A 170 -30.95 -26.11 20.51
N TYR A 171 -31.36 -24.85 20.32
CA TYR A 171 -31.46 -23.86 21.40
C TYR A 171 -32.84 -23.82 22.07
N LEU A 172 -33.86 -24.46 21.49
CA LEU A 172 -35.22 -24.54 22.05
C LEU A 172 -35.49 -25.85 22.81
N LEU A 173 -34.51 -26.76 22.89
CA LEU A 173 -34.61 -28.05 23.59
C LEU A 173 -33.71 -28.16 24.84
N ARG A 174 -33.16 -27.04 25.33
CA ARG A 174 -32.48 -26.93 26.62
C ARG A 174 -33.15 -25.86 27.46
#